data_AF-A0A534FF24-F1
#
_entry.id   AF-A0A534FF24-F1
#
_cell.length_a   1.000
_cell.length_b   1.000
_cell.length_c   1.000
_cell.angle_alpha   90.00
_cell.angle_beta   90.00
_cell.angle_gamma   90.00
#
_symmetry.space_group_name_H-M   'P 1'
#
loop_
_entity.id
_entity.type
_entity.pdbx_description
1 polymer ?
#
loop_
_entity_poly.entity_id
_entity_poly.type
_entity_poly.pdbx_seq_one_letter_code
_entity_poly.pdbx_strand_id
1 'polypeptide(L)'
;EAAMARVRADKLREARAGHDGTWIAHPGLAGIAREPFDAVMTGPNQLPVLRAEVNVTAKDLLSVPEGEITEAGLRNCIRVGVQYLEAWLRGNGCVPLYHLMEDAATAEICRAQLWQCLHHGARTSDRQPVTVERFDRLLAAELDRIHHEVGAARLTHGVFPTAARLIEQMTKSESFDEFLTLPAYELLS
;
A
#
# COMPACT_ATOMS: atom_id res chain seq x y z
N GLU A 1 4.23 10.23 -18.18
CA GLU A 1 5.49 9.71 -18.73
C GLU A 1 6.39 9.08 -17.64
N ALA A 2 6.75 9.81 -16.58
CA ALA A 2 7.60 9.30 -15.49
C ALA A 2 7.08 8.02 -14.80
N ALA A 3 5.77 7.93 -14.52
CA ALA A 3 5.18 6.72 -13.92
C ALA A 3 5.33 5.48 -14.82
N MET A 4 5.13 5.63 -16.13
CA MET A 4 5.28 4.54 -17.11
C MET A 4 6.75 4.15 -17.29
N ALA A 5 7.66 5.13 -17.28
CA ALA A 5 9.10 4.87 -17.29
C ALA A 5 9.55 4.07 -16.06
N ARG A 6 9.00 4.37 -14.88
CA ARG A 6 9.27 3.61 -13.65
C ARG A 6 8.78 2.17 -13.76
N VAL A 7 7.54 1.95 -14.22
CA VAL A 7 7.01 0.59 -14.46
C VAL A 7 7.92 -0.19 -15.40
N ARG A 8 8.32 0.41 -16.54
CA ARG A 8 9.21 -0.24 -17.50
C ARG A 8 10.56 -0.60 -16.89
N ALA A 9 11.15 0.30 -16.11
CA ALA A 9 12.43 0.06 -15.43
C ALA A 9 12.32 -1.08 -14.40
N ASP A 10 11.23 -1.12 -13.63
CA ASP A 10 10.95 -2.20 -12.69
C ASP A 10 10.80 -3.54 -13.41
N LYS A 11 10.06 -3.59 -14.51
CA LYS A 11 9.85 -4.83 -15.29
C LYS A 11 11.12 -5.31 -15.98
N LEU A 12 11.96 -4.39 -16.44
CA LEU A 12 13.28 -4.73 -16.98
C LEU A 12 14.22 -5.29 -15.90
N ARG A 13 14.17 -4.73 -14.69
CA ARG A 13 14.94 -5.26 -13.55
C ARG A 13 14.49 -6.68 -13.22
N GLU A 14 13.17 -6.93 -13.16
CA GLU A 14 12.61 -8.27 -12.91
C GLU A 14 13.05 -9.27 -13.99
N ALA A 15 12.87 -8.92 -15.28
CA ALA A 15 13.26 -9.78 -16.39
C ALA A 15 14.76 -10.13 -16.35
N ARG A 16 15.64 -9.13 -16.13
CA ARG A 16 17.09 -9.36 -16.01
C ARG A 16 17.48 -10.17 -14.78
N ALA A 17 16.67 -10.13 -13.72
CA ALA A 17 16.91 -10.91 -12.52
C ALA A 17 16.57 -12.40 -12.69
N GLY A 18 15.96 -12.80 -13.80
CA GLY A 18 15.60 -14.20 -14.08
C GLY A 18 14.14 -14.55 -13.80
N HIS A 19 13.27 -13.58 -13.53
CA HIS A 19 11.84 -13.87 -13.36
C HIS A 19 11.20 -14.36 -14.67
N ASP A 20 10.32 -15.37 -14.59
CA ASP A 20 9.62 -15.95 -15.75
C ASP A 20 8.48 -15.08 -16.28
N GLY A 21 8.01 -14.12 -15.47
CA GLY A 21 6.92 -13.22 -15.80
C GLY A 21 6.72 -12.15 -14.73
N THR A 22 5.69 -11.32 -14.90
CA THR A 22 5.35 -10.22 -13.99
C THR A 22 3.84 -10.05 -13.87
N TRP A 23 3.38 -9.42 -12.79
CA TRP A 23 1.99 -8.99 -12.61
C TRP A 23 1.74 -7.57 -13.12
N ILE A 24 0.49 -7.34 -13.53
CA ILE A 24 -0.11 -6.04 -13.83
C ILE A 24 -1.52 -6.00 -13.23
N ALA A 25 -1.99 -4.82 -12.83
CA ALA A 25 -3.34 -4.65 -12.27
C ALA A 25 -4.33 -3.95 -13.24
N HIS A 26 -3.87 -3.54 -14.43
CA HIS A 26 -4.69 -2.89 -15.44
C HIS A 26 -4.30 -3.33 -16.86
N PRO A 27 -5.24 -3.67 -17.76
CA PRO A 27 -4.94 -4.13 -19.11
C PRO A 27 -4.07 -3.18 -19.94
N GLY A 28 -4.21 -1.87 -19.72
CA GLY A 28 -3.41 -0.84 -20.38
C GLY A 28 -1.90 -0.92 -20.09
N LEU A 29 -1.47 -1.67 -19.07
CA LEU A 29 -0.06 -1.90 -18.76
C LEU A 29 0.52 -3.13 -19.47
N ALA A 30 -0.30 -3.94 -20.16
CA ALA A 30 0.14 -5.20 -20.77
C ALA A 30 1.29 -4.99 -21.77
N GLY A 31 1.18 -4.00 -22.67
CA GLY A 31 2.25 -3.70 -23.63
C GLY A 31 3.55 -3.25 -22.95
N ILE A 32 3.43 -2.37 -21.94
CA ILE A 32 4.57 -1.81 -21.20
C ILE A 32 5.29 -2.90 -20.39
N ALA A 33 4.54 -3.84 -19.80
CA ALA A 33 5.12 -4.94 -19.04
C ALA A 33 5.71 -6.03 -19.93
N ARG A 34 5.13 -6.27 -21.11
CA ARG A 34 5.59 -7.31 -22.04
C ARG A 34 6.92 -6.93 -22.71
N GLU A 35 7.07 -5.67 -23.12
CA GLU A 35 8.24 -5.23 -23.89
C GLU A 35 9.61 -5.53 -23.20
N PRO A 36 9.80 -5.29 -21.89
CA PRO A 36 11.04 -5.67 -21.21
C PRO A 36 11.30 -7.18 -21.14
N PHE A 37 10.25 -8.00 -21.02
CA PHE A 37 10.37 -9.46 -20.98
C PHE A 37 10.67 -10.00 -22.37
N ASP A 38 9.99 -9.52 -23.42
CA ASP A 38 10.27 -9.86 -24.83
C ASP A 38 11.73 -9.51 -25.21
N ALA A 39 12.31 -8.47 -24.61
CA ALA A 39 13.68 -8.04 -24.87
C ALA A 39 14.77 -8.88 -24.17
N VAL A 40 14.43 -9.60 -23.10
CA VAL A 40 15.39 -10.35 -22.27
C VAL A 40 15.21 -11.87 -22.42
N MET A 41 13.97 -12.34 -22.52
CA MET A 41 13.66 -13.77 -22.59
C MET A 41 13.92 -14.33 -23.99
N THR A 42 14.67 -15.43 -24.07
CA THR A 42 14.95 -16.14 -25.33
C THR A 42 14.00 -17.30 -25.60
N GLY A 43 13.11 -17.61 -24.67
CA GLY A 43 12.18 -18.74 -24.72
C GLY A 43 10.89 -18.45 -23.93
N PRO A 44 10.03 -19.45 -23.73
CA PRO A 44 8.72 -19.26 -23.08
C PRO A 44 8.81 -18.94 -21.58
N ASN A 45 9.98 -19.16 -20.96
CA ASN A 45 10.28 -18.89 -19.56
C ASN A 45 11.81 -18.76 -19.38
N GLN A 46 12.25 -18.43 -18.16
CA GLN A 46 13.65 -18.29 -17.76
C GLN A 46 14.07 -19.38 -16.75
N LEU A 47 13.40 -20.53 -16.71
CA LEU A 47 13.76 -21.67 -15.84
C LEU A 47 15.24 -22.08 -15.89
N PRO A 48 15.98 -21.97 -17.02
CA PRO A 48 17.42 -22.24 -17.05
C PRO A 48 18.30 -21.19 -16.32
N VAL A 49 17.76 -20.05 -15.91
CA VAL A 49 18.49 -18.98 -15.20
C VAL A 49 18.56 -19.32 -13.71
N LEU A 50 19.57 -20.11 -13.33
CA LEU A 50 19.69 -20.68 -11.99
C LEU A 50 20.20 -19.72 -10.90
N ARG A 51 20.74 -18.55 -11.27
CA ARG A 51 21.32 -17.54 -10.35
C ARG A 51 22.31 -18.13 -9.33
N ALA A 52 23.16 -19.07 -9.76
CA ALA A 52 24.10 -19.79 -8.89
C ALA A 52 25.16 -18.88 -8.22
N GLU A 53 25.31 -17.65 -8.70
CA GLU A 53 26.16 -16.62 -8.10
C GLU A 53 25.54 -15.94 -6.87
N VAL A 54 24.23 -16.11 -6.65
CA VAL A 54 23.50 -15.49 -5.54
C VAL A 54 23.49 -16.43 -4.33
N ASN A 55 23.96 -15.93 -3.19
CA ASN A 55 23.90 -16.64 -1.91
C ASN A 55 23.15 -15.78 -0.89
N VAL A 56 21.87 -16.11 -0.62
CA VAL A 56 21.01 -15.38 0.32
C VAL A 56 21.08 -16.03 1.69
N THR A 57 21.35 -15.24 2.71
CA THR A 57 21.35 -15.67 4.11
C THR A 57 20.10 -15.22 4.85
N ALA A 58 19.81 -15.81 6.02
CA ALA A 58 18.73 -15.34 6.89
C ALA A 58 18.92 -13.87 7.32
N LYS A 59 20.17 -13.41 7.45
CA LYS A 59 20.46 -12.01 7.79
C LYS A 59 20.04 -11.08 6.65
N ASP A 60 20.23 -11.48 5.40
CA ASP A 60 19.83 -10.66 4.25
C ASP A 60 18.31 -10.50 4.20
N LEU A 61 17.57 -11.58 4.50
CA LEU A 61 16.10 -11.58 4.53
C LEU A 61 15.49 -10.77 5.70
N LEU A 62 16.20 -10.69 6.83
CA LEU A 62 15.75 -9.98 8.05
C LEU A 62 16.33 -8.56 8.18
N SER A 63 17.09 -8.10 7.19
CA SER A 63 17.65 -6.75 7.21
C SER A 63 16.54 -5.72 7.09
N VAL A 64 16.43 -4.82 8.07
CA VAL A 64 15.44 -3.74 8.08
C VAL A 64 15.82 -2.72 7.00
N PRO A 65 14.88 -2.33 6.10
CA PRO A 65 15.17 -1.36 5.07
C PRO A 65 15.49 0.02 5.66
N GLU A 66 16.47 0.71 5.08
CA GLU A 66 16.80 2.09 5.42
C GLU A 66 15.81 3.07 4.79
N GLY A 67 15.49 4.15 5.50
CA GLY A 67 14.58 5.19 5.02
C GLY A 67 14.13 6.13 6.13
N GLU A 68 13.30 7.10 5.75
CA GLU A 68 12.71 8.06 6.69
C GLU A 68 11.21 7.84 6.83
N ILE A 69 10.72 7.95 8.07
CA ILE A 69 9.29 8.09 8.33
C ILE A 69 8.95 9.56 8.11
N THR A 70 8.07 9.86 7.16
CA THR A 70 7.69 11.25 6.86
C THR A 70 6.23 11.49 7.22
N GLU A 71 5.87 12.72 7.60
CA GLU A 71 4.46 13.07 7.81
C GLU A 71 3.63 12.85 6.53
N ALA A 72 4.21 13.12 5.36
CA ALA A 72 3.57 12.85 4.07
C ALA A 72 3.24 11.35 3.89
N GLY A 73 4.14 10.46 4.32
CA GLY A 73 3.93 9.01 4.33
C GLY A 73 2.80 8.59 5.28
N LEU A 74 2.77 9.12 6.50
CA LEU A 74 1.69 8.87 7.46
C LEU A 74 0.33 9.32 6.91
N ARG A 75 0.26 10.54 6.38
CA ARG A 75 -0.94 11.09 5.74
C ARG A 75 -1.39 10.24 4.56
N ASN A 76 -0.46 9.74 3.75
CA ASN A 76 -0.77 8.84 2.66
C ASN A 76 -1.38 7.52 3.15
N CYS A 77 -0.79 6.91 4.19
CA CYS A 77 -1.31 5.68 4.79
C CYS A 77 -2.74 5.87 5.30
N ILE A 78 -3.02 6.99 5.96
CA ILE A 78 -4.37 7.33 6.42
C ILE A 78 -5.33 7.45 5.22
N ARG A 79 -4.99 8.26 4.21
CA ARG A 79 -5.89 8.48 3.06
C ARG A 79 -6.19 7.22 2.29
N VAL A 80 -5.17 6.41 2.04
CA VAL A 80 -5.31 5.15 1.29
C VAL A 80 -6.06 4.12 2.11
N GLY A 81 -5.69 3.93 3.39
CA GLY A 81 -6.37 2.98 4.28
C GLY A 81 -7.86 3.28 4.44
N VAL A 82 -8.22 4.55 4.67
CA VAL A 82 -9.63 4.96 4.85
C VAL A 82 -10.43 4.79 3.55
N GLN A 83 -9.91 5.25 2.41
CA GLN A 83 -10.64 5.14 1.13
C GLN A 83 -10.73 3.70 0.63
N TYR A 84 -9.69 2.89 0.83
CA TYR A 84 -9.72 1.48 0.50
C TYR A 84 -10.80 0.76 1.32
N LEU A 85 -10.78 0.95 2.64
CA LEU A 85 -11.72 0.29 3.53
C LEU A 85 -13.17 0.76 3.30
N GLU A 86 -13.39 2.04 2.97
CA GLU A 86 -14.71 2.52 2.56
C GLU A 86 -15.24 1.79 1.33
N ALA A 87 -14.41 1.61 0.31
CA ALA A 87 -14.78 0.89 -0.90
C ALA A 87 -14.98 -0.62 -0.62
N TRP A 88 -14.14 -1.21 0.21
CA TRP A 88 -14.23 -2.62 0.60
C TRP A 88 -15.53 -2.91 1.34
N LEU A 89 -15.91 -2.06 2.30
CA LEU A 89 -17.18 -2.14 3.04
C LEU A 89 -18.42 -1.97 2.13
N ARG A 90 -18.21 -1.45 0.92
CA ARG A 90 -19.25 -1.34 -0.13
C ARG A 90 -19.18 -2.46 -1.16
N GLY A 91 -18.42 -3.51 -0.89
CA GLY A 91 -18.28 -4.68 -1.75
C GLY A 91 -17.27 -4.52 -2.89
N ASN A 92 -16.43 -3.48 -2.88
CA ASN A 92 -15.35 -3.33 -3.86
C ASN A 92 -13.96 -3.48 -3.23
N GLY A 93 -13.33 -4.63 -3.43
CA GLY A 93 -11.97 -4.91 -2.96
C GLY A 93 -10.84 -4.50 -3.90
N CYS A 94 -11.14 -3.97 -5.10
CA CYS A 94 -10.18 -3.56 -6.12
C CYS A 94 -10.40 -2.08 -6.46
N VAL A 95 -9.59 -1.21 -5.85
CA VAL A 95 -9.94 0.20 -5.69
C VAL A 95 -8.92 1.11 -6.38
N PRO A 96 -9.30 1.90 -7.40
CA PRO A 96 -8.40 2.86 -8.00
C PRO A 96 -8.19 4.04 -7.04
N LEU A 97 -6.97 4.18 -6.50
CA LEU A 97 -6.58 5.29 -5.63
C LEU A 97 -5.27 5.91 -6.14
N TYR A 98 -5.25 7.23 -6.34
CA TYR A 98 -4.05 7.97 -6.75
C TYR A 98 -3.28 7.35 -7.95
N HIS A 99 -4.03 6.90 -8.96
CA HIS A 99 -3.53 6.24 -10.17
C HIS A 99 -2.96 4.81 -9.98
N LEU A 100 -3.13 4.22 -8.81
CA LEU A 100 -2.81 2.84 -8.50
C LEU A 100 -4.09 2.03 -8.33
N MET A 101 -4.00 0.73 -8.58
CA MET A 101 -5.08 -0.21 -8.31
C MET A 101 -4.75 -0.92 -7.00
N GLU A 102 -5.44 -0.53 -5.93
CA GLU A 102 -5.16 -0.98 -4.59
C GLU A 102 -6.02 -2.18 -4.20
N ASP A 103 -5.44 -3.09 -3.44
CA ASP A 103 -6.09 -4.23 -2.81
C ASP A 103 -5.93 -4.18 -1.27
N ALA A 104 -6.36 -5.24 -0.59
CA ALA A 104 -6.36 -5.28 0.87
C ALA A 104 -4.94 -5.16 1.44
N ALA A 105 -3.93 -5.67 0.75
CA ALA A 105 -2.56 -5.63 1.22
C ALA A 105 -2.04 -4.19 1.33
N THR A 106 -2.51 -3.27 0.47
CA THR A 106 -2.19 -1.84 0.58
C THR A 106 -2.75 -1.25 1.88
N ALA A 107 -4.01 -1.52 2.20
CA ALA A 107 -4.59 -1.02 3.44
C ALA A 107 -3.94 -1.66 4.68
N GLU A 108 -3.57 -2.96 4.59
CA GLU A 108 -2.85 -3.68 5.64
C GLU A 108 -1.50 -3.04 5.95
N ILE A 109 -0.65 -2.82 4.93
CA ILE A 109 0.66 -2.20 5.16
C ILE A 109 0.52 -0.76 5.67
N CYS A 110 -0.49 -0.02 5.19
CA CYS A 110 -0.78 1.33 5.68
C CYS A 110 -1.13 1.34 7.18
N ARG A 111 -2.07 0.49 7.62
CA ARG A 111 -2.43 0.42 9.05
C ARG A 111 -1.27 -0.14 9.89
N ALA A 112 -0.50 -1.08 9.35
CA ALA A 112 0.63 -1.69 10.05
C ALA A 112 1.72 -0.68 10.33
N GLN A 113 2.05 0.16 9.33
CA GLN A 113 3.00 1.25 9.50
C GLN A 113 2.51 2.29 10.51
N LEU A 114 1.23 2.69 10.46
CA LEU A 114 0.65 3.62 11.42
C LEU A 114 0.69 3.07 12.84
N TRP A 115 0.26 1.82 13.04
CA TRP A 115 0.30 1.13 14.33
C TRP A 115 1.73 1.01 14.85
N GLN A 116 2.67 0.54 14.03
CA GLN A 116 4.07 0.36 14.43
C GLN A 116 4.72 1.70 14.82
N CYS A 117 4.45 2.76 14.06
CA CYS A 117 4.95 4.09 14.37
C CYS A 117 4.40 4.62 15.70
N LEU A 118 3.10 4.42 15.96
CA LEU A 118 2.45 4.85 17.19
C LEU A 118 2.92 4.03 18.40
N HIS A 119 2.95 2.70 18.27
CA HIS A 119 3.30 1.74 19.31
C HIS A 119 4.74 1.91 19.80
N HIS A 120 5.68 2.17 18.88
CA HIS A 120 7.10 2.39 19.24
C HIS A 120 7.46 3.88 19.43
N GLY A 121 6.51 4.80 19.35
CA GLY A 121 6.77 6.24 19.45
C GLY A 121 7.81 6.72 18.43
N ALA A 122 7.73 6.21 17.20
CA ALA A 122 8.69 6.48 16.14
C ALA A 122 8.78 7.98 15.84
N ARG A 123 9.95 8.44 15.38
CA ARG A 123 10.17 9.84 15.02
C ARG A 123 10.10 10.01 13.52
N THR A 124 9.33 11.02 13.09
CA THR A 124 9.32 11.45 11.69
C THR A 124 10.59 12.23 11.34
N SER A 125 10.80 12.51 10.05
CA SER A 125 11.95 13.25 9.53
C SER A 125 12.11 14.67 10.09
N ASP A 126 11.02 15.27 10.57
CA ASP A 126 11.01 16.53 11.34
C ASP A 126 11.44 16.37 12.81
N ARG A 127 11.94 15.18 13.19
CA ARG A 127 12.36 14.76 14.54
C ARG A 127 11.23 14.69 15.57
N GLN A 128 9.98 14.91 15.19
CA GLN A 128 8.84 14.86 16.10
C GLN A 128 8.32 13.41 16.27
N PRO A 129 7.89 13.01 17.47
CA PRO A 129 7.31 11.68 17.67
C PRO A 129 5.94 11.55 16.97
N VAL A 130 5.57 10.31 16.67
CA VAL A 130 4.20 9.93 16.31
C VAL A 130 3.45 9.62 17.61
N THR A 131 2.59 10.54 18.03
CA THR A 131 1.72 10.38 19.21
C THR A 131 0.27 10.21 18.80
N VAL A 132 -0.60 9.81 19.73
CA VAL A 132 -2.05 9.68 19.50
C VAL A 132 -2.65 11.02 19.06
N GLU A 133 -2.29 12.11 19.74
CA GLU A 133 -2.78 13.45 19.41
C GLU A 133 -2.33 13.91 18.02
N ARG A 134 -1.11 13.54 17.63
CA ARG A 134 -0.62 13.80 16.27
C ARG A 134 -1.39 12.98 15.26
N PHE A 135 -1.56 11.69 15.48
CA PHE A 135 -2.33 10.82 14.60
C PHE A 135 -3.76 11.36 14.41
N ASP A 136 -4.44 11.75 15.49
CA ASP A 136 -5.82 12.26 15.44
C ASP A 136 -5.92 13.54 14.62
N ARG A 137 -4.97 14.45 14.79
CA ARG A 137 -4.88 15.67 13.98
C ARG A 137 -4.65 15.36 12.50
N LEU A 138 -3.79 14.38 12.19
CA LEU A 138 -3.56 13.95 10.81
C LEU A 138 -4.81 13.29 10.24
N LEU A 139 -5.46 12.39 10.98
CA LEU A 139 -6.68 11.71 10.56
C LEU A 139 -7.77 12.72 10.23
N ALA A 140 -8.05 13.68 11.11
CA ALA A 140 -9.04 14.72 10.87
C ALA A 140 -8.73 15.52 9.58
N ALA A 141 -7.49 15.97 9.43
CA ALA A 141 -7.08 16.73 8.24
C ALA A 141 -7.17 15.92 6.94
N GLU A 142 -6.85 14.63 6.98
CA GLU A 142 -6.98 13.76 5.81
C GLU A 142 -8.43 13.40 5.50
N LEU A 143 -9.32 13.29 6.50
CA LEU A 143 -10.76 13.13 6.27
C LEU A 143 -11.35 14.37 5.58
N ASP A 144 -11.00 15.57 6.03
CA ASP A 144 -11.42 16.82 5.37
C ASP A 144 -10.93 16.85 3.91
N ARG A 145 -9.68 16.44 3.68
CA ARG A 145 -9.13 16.34 2.33
C ARG A 145 -9.88 15.31 1.48
N ILE A 146 -10.15 14.11 2.01
CA ILE A 146 -10.95 13.09 1.32
C ILE A 146 -12.33 13.66 0.97
N HIS A 147 -12.97 14.38 1.89
CA HIS A 147 -14.27 15.01 1.65
C HIS A 147 -14.25 15.95 0.45
N HIS A 148 -13.20 16.75 0.31
CA HIS A 148 -12.99 17.60 -0.86
C HIS A 148 -12.69 16.81 -2.13
N GLU A 149 -11.88 15.74 -2.05
CA GLU A 149 -11.47 14.93 -3.21
C GLU A 149 -12.63 14.11 -3.80
N VAL A 150 -13.47 13.50 -2.95
CA VAL A 150 -14.54 12.58 -3.40
C VAL A 150 -15.85 13.29 -3.74
N GLY A 151 -16.08 14.49 -3.19
CA GLY A 151 -17.27 15.30 -3.42
C GLY A 151 -18.51 14.85 -2.64
N ALA A 152 -19.45 15.78 -2.47
CA ALA A 152 -20.62 15.62 -1.59
C ALA A 152 -21.47 14.37 -1.89
N ALA A 153 -21.68 14.05 -3.17
CA ALA A 153 -22.49 12.88 -3.55
C ALA A 153 -21.87 11.55 -3.04
N ARG A 154 -20.54 11.38 -3.18
CA ARG A 154 -19.86 10.17 -2.72
C ARG A 154 -19.81 10.10 -1.20
N LEU A 155 -19.73 11.24 -0.51
CA LEU A 155 -19.80 11.29 0.95
C LEU A 155 -21.16 10.86 1.48
N THR A 156 -22.25 11.41 0.93
CA THR A 156 -23.61 11.10 1.37
C THR A 156 -23.95 9.62 1.23
N HIS A 157 -23.42 8.96 0.20
CA HIS A 157 -23.67 7.54 -0.07
C HIS A 157 -22.53 6.60 0.37
N GLY A 158 -21.50 7.16 1.01
CA GLY A 158 -20.32 6.41 1.45
C GLY A 158 -20.40 6.02 2.92
N VAL A 159 -19.49 5.14 3.34
CA VAL A 159 -19.35 4.68 4.73
C VAL A 159 -18.03 5.16 5.35
N PHE A 160 -17.58 6.36 4.96
CA PHE A 160 -16.32 6.96 5.44
C PHE A 160 -16.22 7.04 6.97
N PRO A 161 -17.26 7.43 7.73
CA PRO A 161 -17.16 7.45 9.19
C PRO A 161 -16.89 6.07 9.80
N THR A 162 -17.47 5.01 9.22
CA THR A 162 -17.25 3.63 9.64
C THR A 162 -15.83 3.18 9.32
N ALA A 163 -15.37 3.43 8.09
CA ALA A 163 -14.00 3.10 7.67
C ALA A 163 -12.94 3.84 8.50
N ALA A 164 -13.13 5.14 8.73
CA ALA A 164 -12.23 5.96 9.54
C ALA A 164 -12.13 5.45 10.97
N ARG A 165 -13.29 5.13 11.58
CA ARG A 165 -13.34 4.59 12.95
C ARG A 165 -12.63 3.25 13.06
N LEU A 166 -12.79 2.36 12.09
CA LEU A 166 -12.11 1.06 12.11
C LEU A 166 -10.58 1.23 11.96
N ILE A 167 -10.11 2.07 11.03
CA ILE A 167 -8.67 2.39 10.91
C ILE A 167 -8.13 3.00 12.20
N GLU A 168 -8.85 3.94 12.80
CA GLU A 168 -8.48 4.57 14.08
C GLU A 168 -8.35 3.53 15.20
N GLN A 169 -9.37 2.68 15.37
CA GLN A 169 -9.39 1.66 16.42
C GLN A 169 -8.22 0.68 16.28
N MET A 170 -8.00 0.16 15.07
CA MET A 170 -6.91 -0.78 14.83
C MET A 170 -5.53 -0.13 14.97
N THR A 171 -5.39 1.14 14.58
CA THR A 171 -4.12 1.87 14.71
C THR A 171 -3.77 2.14 16.17
N LYS A 172 -4.76 2.42 17.02
CA LYS A 172 -4.58 2.74 18.43
C LYS A 172 -4.62 1.54 19.37
N SER A 173 -4.92 0.35 18.85
CA SER A 173 -5.02 -0.87 19.66
C SER A 173 -3.68 -1.22 20.33
N GLU A 174 -3.72 -1.74 21.55
CA GLU A 174 -2.52 -2.22 22.26
C GLU A 174 -1.93 -3.44 21.56
N SER A 175 -2.80 -4.35 21.07
CA SER A 175 -2.42 -5.52 20.29
C SER A 175 -2.61 -5.28 18.80
N PHE A 176 -1.70 -5.81 18.00
CA PHE A 176 -1.83 -5.77 16.55
C PHE A 176 -2.79 -6.86 16.04
N ASP A 177 -3.92 -6.45 15.48
CA ASP A 177 -4.84 -7.38 14.82
C ASP A 177 -4.16 -8.05 13.62
N GLU A 178 -4.40 -9.35 13.45
CA GLU A 178 -3.77 -10.15 12.39
C GLU A 178 -4.18 -9.65 10.99
N PHE A 179 -5.48 -9.41 10.78
CA PHE A 179 -6.03 -8.96 9.50
C PHE A 179 -7.12 -7.90 9.70
N LEU A 180 -7.03 -6.80 8.94
CA LEU A 180 -8.07 -5.78 8.78
C LEU A 180 -9.40 -6.38 8.35
N THR A 181 -9.35 -7.42 7.52
CA THR A 181 -10.55 -8.02 6.95
C THR A 181 -11.43 -8.69 8.00
N LEU A 182 -10.89 -9.15 9.13
CA LEU A 182 -11.70 -9.82 10.17
C LEU A 182 -12.73 -8.86 10.80
N PRO A 183 -12.34 -7.74 11.44
CA PRO A 183 -13.31 -6.79 11.97
C PRO A 183 -14.10 -6.08 10.87
N ALA A 184 -13.51 -5.88 9.67
CA ALA A 184 -14.25 -5.28 8.55
C ALA A 184 -15.39 -6.18 8.05
N TYR A 185 -15.20 -7.50 8.06
CA TYR A 185 -16.20 -8.46 7.60
C TYR A 185 -17.47 -8.44 8.48
N GLU A 186 -17.31 -8.23 9.79
CA GLU A 186 -18.44 -8.06 10.73
C GLU A 186 -19.29 -6.81 10.44
N LEU A 187 -18.77 -5.88 9.63
CA LEU A 187 -19.47 -4.66 9.22
C LEU A 187 -20.11 -4.77 7.84
N LEU A 188 -19.92 -5.89 7.14
CA LEU A 188 -20.62 -6.17 5.90
C LEU A 188 -22.05 -6.64 6.19
N SER A 189 -23.01 -6.04 5.50
CA SER A 189 -24.42 -6.43 5.52
C SER A 189 -24.76 -7.42 4.42
#